data_AF-A0A6L7UZT2-F1
#
_entry.id   AF-A0A6L7UZT2-F1
#
_cell.length_a   1.000
_cell.length_b   1.000
_cell.length_c   1.000
_cell.angle_alpha   90.00
_cell.angle_beta   90.00
_cell.angle_gamma   90.00
#
_symmetry.space_group_name_H-M   'P 1'
#
loop_
_entity.id
_entity.type
_entity.pdbx_description
1 polymer ?
#
loop_
_entity_poly.entity_id
_entity_poly.type
_entity_poly.pdbx_seq_one_letter_code
_entity_poly.pdbx_strand_id
1 'polypeptide(L)'
;MPLYLCDADWNAALPLKQVLDELDGLVQRTGGQVLQVLQVDNKLSLTIETPDELSLFRVVREASALGLALSSRVALPRVEAEALDRAHRERTQ
;
A
#
# COMPACT_ATOMS: atom_id res chain seq x y z
N MET A 1 -11.98 -6.13 7.22
CA MET A 1 -10.92 -5.42 7.99
C MET A 1 -10.82 -3.99 7.47
N PRO A 2 -10.28 -3.03 8.25
CA PRO A 2 -10.12 -1.65 7.79
C PRO A 2 -9.15 -1.57 6.60
N LEU A 3 -9.43 -0.61 5.72
CA LEU A 3 -8.63 -0.31 4.54
C LEU A 3 -7.97 1.04 4.71
N TYR A 4 -6.75 1.15 4.23
CA TYR A 4 -5.96 2.36 4.32
C TYR A 4 -5.40 2.70 2.96
N LEU A 5 -5.67 3.91 2.50
CA LEU A 5 -4.98 4.50 1.37
C LEU A 5 -3.67 5.10 1.85
N CYS A 6 -2.57 4.63 1.29
CA CYS A 6 -1.23 5.05 1.64
C CYS A 6 -0.45 5.60 0.45
N ASP A 7 0.03 6.83 0.55
CA ASP A 7 0.99 7.39 -0.39
C ASP A 7 2.41 7.02 0.06
N ALA A 8 3.25 6.62 -0.89
CA ALA A 8 4.63 6.26 -0.66
C ALA A 8 5.57 6.98 -1.62
N ASP A 9 6.63 7.54 -1.06
CA ASP A 9 7.85 7.83 -1.83
C ASP A 9 8.74 6.59 -1.80
N TRP A 10 9.27 6.22 -2.96
CA TRP A 10 10.09 5.02 -3.12
C TRP A 10 11.53 5.38 -3.54
N ASN A 11 12.50 4.78 -2.85
CA ASN A 11 13.91 4.90 -3.21
C ASN A 11 14.25 3.99 -4.41
N ALA A 12 14.52 4.60 -5.56
CA ALA A 12 14.90 3.92 -6.81
C ALA A 12 16.24 3.14 -6.75
N ALA A 13 16.96 3.16 -5.61
CA ALA A 13 18.18 2.37 -5.42
C ALA A 13 17.95 0.85 -5.36
N LEU A 14 16.75 0.41 -4.98
CA LEU A 14 16.32 -1.00 -5.04
C LEU A 14 15.38 -1.20 -6.21
N PRO A 15 15.24 -2.39 -6.82
CA PRO A 15 14.24 -2.65 -7.84
C PRO A 15 12.80 -2.57 -7.29
N LEU A 16 11.87 -1.92 -8.02
CA LEU A 16 10.50 -1.68 -7.53
C LEU A 16 9.81 -2.99 -7.17
N LYS A 17 9.94 -4.00 -8.04
CA LYS A 17 9.37 -5.32 -7.82
C LYS A 17 9.83 -5.92 -6.50
N GLN A 18 11.12 -5.84 -6.18
CA GLN A 18 11.66 -6.36 -4.94
C GLN A 18 11.05 -5.63 -3.73
N VAL A 19 10.96 -4.30 -3.78
CA VAL A 19 10.36 -3.51 -2.69
C VAL A 19 8.89 -3.87 -2.49
N LEU A 20 8.12 -4.07 -3.57
CA LEU A 20 6.72 -4.47 -3.49
C LEU A 20 6.54 -5.90 -2.97
N ASP A 21 7.38 -6.85 -3.38
CA ASP A 21 7.37 -8.23 -2.87
C ASP A 21 7.68 -8.27 -1.37
N GLU A 22 8.66 -7.48 -0.92
CA GLU A 22 9.01 -7.37 0.50
C GLU A 22 7.92 -6.67 1.33
N LEU A 23 7.28 -5.62 0.77
CA LEU A 23 6.12 -4.96 1.38
C LEU A 23 4.94 -5.92 1.53
N ASP A 24 4.61 -6.68 0.50
CA ASP A 24 3.48 -7.61 0.53
C ASP A 24 3.69 -8.68 1.60
N GLY A 25 4.88 -9.30 1.63
CA GLY A 25 5.24 -10.25 2.68
C GLY A 25 5.19 -9.63 4.08
N LEU A 26 5.49 -8.34 4.20
CA LEU A 26 5.39 -7.62 5.46
C LEU A 26 3.94 -7.40 5.90
N VAL A 27 3.08 -6.97 5.00
CA VAL A 27 1.66 -6.77 5.27
C VAL A 27 0.99 -8.11 5.64
N GLN A 28 1.33 -9.20 4.94
CA GLN A 28 0.86 -10.55 5.24
C GLN A 28 1.25 -11.03 6.65
N ARG A 29 2.47 -10.73 7.12
CA ARG A 29 2.89 -11.07 8.51
C ARG A 29 2.06 -10.36 9.57
N THR A 30 1.44 -9.23 9.25
CA THR A 30 0.50 -8.55 10.15
C THR A 30 -0.93 -9.10 10.05
N GLY A 31 -1.17 -10.11 9.20
CA GLY A 31 -2.50 -10.62 8.90
C GLY A 31 -3.29 -9.74 7.93
N GLY A 32 -2.62 -8.82 7.24
CA GLY A 32 -3.19 -7.93 6.23
C GLY A 32 -2.96 -8.41 4.80
N GLN A 33 -3.35 -7.58 3.83
CA GLN A 33 -3.03 -7.77 2.41
C GLN A 33 -2.87 -6.43 1.68
N VAL A 34 -2.01 -6.38 0.67
CA VAL A 34 -1.96 -5.28 -0.29
C VAL A 34 -2.98 -5.56 -1.39
N LEU A 35 -3.97 -4.69 -1.54
CA LEU A 35 -5.04 -4.86 -2.51
C LEU A 35 -4.72 -4.22 -3.87
N GLN A 36 -4.03 -3.08 -3.83
CA GLN A 36 -3.75 -2.29 -5.02
C GLN A 36 -2.45 -1.53 -4.86
N VAL A 37 -1.68 -1.46 -5.95
CA VAL A 37 -0.50 -0.62 -6.09
C VAL A 37 -0.65 0.20 -7.37
N LEU A 38 -0.68 1.51 -7.23
CA LEU A 38 -0.69 2.44 -8.35
C LEU A 38 0.63 3.19 -8.36
N GLN A 39 1.34 3.12 -9.48
CA GLN A 39 2.52 3.95 -9.70
C GLN A 39 2.14 5.15 -10.55
N VAL A 40 2.41 6.34 -10.05
CA VAL A 40 2.30 7.60 -10.79
C VAL A 40 3.63 8.32 -10.64
N ASP A 41 4.38 8.42 -11.75
CA ASP A 41 5.75 8.91 -11.76
C ASP A 41 6.66 8.16 -10.76
N ASN A 42 7.23 8.88 -9.79
CA ASN A 42 8.09 8.35 -8.71
C ASN A 42 7.33 8.09 -7.40
N LYS A 43 5.99 8.14 -7.44
CA LYS A 43 5.15 7.92 -6.26
C LYS A 43 4.32 6.65 -6.41
N LEU A 44 4.07 6.01 -5.27
CA LEU A 44 3.18 4.87 -5.16
C LEU A 44 1.98 5.26 -4.33
N SER A 45 0.80 4.85 -4.78
CA SER A 45 -0.44 4.86 -4.00
C SER A 45 -0.84 3.41 -3.75
N LEU A 46 -0.95 3.05 -2.47
CA LEU A 46 -1.14 1.69 -2.00
C LEU A 46 -2.48 1.60 -1.26
N THR A 47 -3.28 0.60 -1.60
CA THR A 47 -4.46 0.24 -0.79
C THR A 47 -4.11 -0.97 0.05
N ILE A 48 -4.01 -0.77 1.38
CA ILE A 48 -3.58 -1.81 2.33
C ILE A 48 -4.75 -2.16 3.24
N GLU A 49 -5.05 -3.45 3.37
CA GLU A 49 -5.95 -3.97 4.40
C GLU A 49 -5.12 -4.48 5.58
N THR A 50 -5.43 -4.07 6.81
CA THR A 50 -4.79 -4.60 8.04
C THR A 50 -5.83 -4.94 9.09
N PRO A 51 -5.57 -5.85 10.06
CA PRO A 51 -6.55 -6.18 11.10
C PRO A 51 -6.96 -4.98 11.96
N ASP A 52 -5.98 -4.12 12.27
CA ASP A 52 -6.10 -2.96 13.13
C ASP A 52 -5.08 -1.87 12.76
N GLU A 53 -5.19 -0.72 13.42
CA GLU A 53 -4.29 0.43 13.21
C GLU A 53 -2.86 0.17 13.70
N LEU A 54 -2.69 -0.68 14.73
CA LEU A 54 -1.37 -1.03 15.25
C LEU A 54 -0.57 -1.84 14.23
N SER A 55 -1.25 -2.71 13.49
CA SER A 55 -0.71 -3.48 12.37
C SER A 55 -0.27 -2.56 11.24
N LEU A 56 -1.08 -1.55 10.89
CA LEU A 56 -0.68 -0.51 9.92
C LEU A 56 0.56 0.26 10.40
N PHE A 57 0.61 0.63 11.68
CA PHE A 57 1.77 1.33 12.23
C PHE A 57 3.06 0.51 12.11
N ARG A 58 2.99 -0.81 12.36
CA ARG A 58 4.13 -1.73 12.15
C ARG A 58 4.54 -1.77 10.69
N VAL A 59 3.57 -1.85 9.77
CA VAL A 59 3.82 -1.82 8.33
C VAL A 59 4.59 -0.58 7.92
N VAL A 60 4.14 0.60 8.34
CA VAL A 60 4.75 1.90 8.01
C VAL A 60 6.19 1.99 8.51
N ARG A 61 6.42 1.57 9.76
CA ARG A 61 7.75 1.61 10.37
C ARG A 61 8.75 0.74 9.62
N GLU A 62 8.36 -0.48 9.29
CA GLU A 62 9.24 -1.44 8.64
C GLU A 62 9.39 -1.21 7.14
N ALA A 63 8.35 -0.73 6.45
CA ALA A 63 8.42 -0.29 5.06
C ALA A 63 9.47 0.82 4.85
N SER A 64 9.65 1.70 5.84
CA SER A 64 10.69 2.73 5.79
C SER A 64 12.10 2.13 5.71
N ALA A 65 12.33 0.96 6.33
CA ALA A 65 13.61 0.24 6.24
C ALA A 65 13.85 -0.35 4.83
N LEU A 66 12.79 -0.54 4.05
CA LEU A 66 12.83 -0.96 2.64
C LEU A 66 13.03 0.23 1.67
N GLY A 67 13.21 1.44 2.19
CA GLY A 67 13.24 2.66 1.38
C GLY A 67 11.87 3.07 0.84
N LEU A 68 10.79 2.62 1.49
CA LEU A 68 9.40 2.98 1.16
C LEU A 68 8.82 3.87 2.27
N ALA A 69 8.76 5.17 2.04
CA ALA A 69 8.28 6.15 3.01
C ALA A 69 6.77 6.35 2.89
N LEU A 70 5.98 5.63 3.70
CA LEU A 70 4.52 5.74 3.75
C LEU A 70 4.09 6.97 4.56
N SER A 71 3.48 7.96 3.90
CA SER A 71 3.27 9.31 4.45
C SER A 71 1.79 9.71 4.61
N SER A 72 0.90 9.29 3.70
CA SER A 72 -0.56 9.48 3.84
C SER A 72 -1.21 8.21 4.39
N ARG A 73 -2.19 8.33 5.29
CA ARG A 73 -2.88 7.19 5.93
C ARG A 73 -4.34 7.55 6.16
N VAL A 74 -5.15 7.38 5.13
CA VAL A 74 -6.58 7.66 5.22
C VAL A 74 -7.33 6.35 5.34
N ALA A 75 -8.06 6.17 6.43
CA ALA A 75 -8.99 5.06 6.54
C ALA A 75 -10.05 5.21 5.44
N LEU A 76 -10.14 4.22 4.56
CA LEU A 76 -10.99 4.26 3.38
C LEU A 76 -12.24 3.40 3.63
N PRO A 77 -13.47 3.93 3.47
CA PRO A 77 -14.67 3.11 3.42
C PRO A 77 -14.53 2.05 2.32
N ARG A 78 -14.98 0.82 2.59
CA ARG A 78 -14.82 -0.29 1.63
C ARG A 78 -15.46 -0.03 0.27
N VAL A 79 -16.59 0.66 0.26
CA VAL A 79 -17.30 1.08 -0.97
C VAL A 79 -16.42 1.99 -1.83
N GLU A 80 -15.67 2.91 -1.21
CA GLU A 80 -14.77 3.82 -1.94
C GLU A 80 -13.53 3.09 -2.46
N ALA A 81 -12.99 2.14 -1.69
CA ALA A 81 -11.88 1.29 -2.13
C ALA A 81 -12.24 0.47 -3.37
N GLU A 82 -13.42 -0.16 -3.36
CA GLU A 82 -13.92 -0.95 -4.49
C GLU A 82 -14.23 -0.08 -5.72
N ALA A 83 -14.72 1.14 -5.51
CA ALA A 83 -14.92 2.11 -6.58
C ALA A 83 -13.59 2.54 -7.22
N LEU A 84 -12.54 2.77 -6.41
CA LEU A 84 -11.21 3.12 -6.89
C LEU A 84 -10.59 1.99 -7.71
N ASP A 85 -10.71 0.75 -7.23
CA ASP A 85 -10.23 -0.44 -7.92
C ASP A 85 -10.96 -0.66 -9.26
N ARG A 86 -12.28 -0.50 -9.28
CA ARG A 86 -13.08 -0.60 -10.52
C ARG A 86 -12.69 0.46 -11.54
N ALA A 87 -12.59 1.72 -11.12
CA ALA A 87 -12.21 2.82 -12.00
C ALA A 87 -10.80 2.62 -12.59
N HIS A 88 -9.90 1.97 -11.87
CA HIS A 88 -8.58 1.62 -12.37
C HIS A 88 -8.63 0.52 -13.44
N ARG A 89 -9.39 -0.56 -13.19
CA ARG A 89 -9.58 -1.65 -14.15
C ARG A 89 -10.21 -1.17 -15.47
N GLU A 90 -11.11 -0.20 -15.39
CA GLU A 90 -11.74 0.41 -16.58
C GLU A 90 -10.77 1.31 -17.38
N ARG A 91 -9.75 1.88 -16.74
CA ARG A 91 -8.74 2.75 -17.39
C ARG A 91 -7.57 2.00 -18.02
N THR A 92 -7.33 0.76 -17.59
CA THR A 92 -6.23 -0.10 -18.06
C THR A 92 -6.66 -1.10 -19.15
N GLN A 93 -7.95 -1.08 -19.53
CA GLN A 93 -8.49 -1.72 -20.74
C GLN A 93 -8.48 -0.75 -21.92
#